data_AF-A0A3B3YDC0-F1
#
_entry.id   AF-A0A3B3YDC0-F1
#
_cell.length_a   1.000
_cell.length_b   1.000
_cell.length_c   1.000
_cell.angle_alpha   90.00
_cell.angle_beta   90.00
_cell.angle_gamma   90.00
#
_symmetry.space_group_name_H-M   'P 1'
#
loop_
_entity.id
_entity.type
_entity.pdbx_description
1 polymer ?
#
loop_
_entity_poly.entity_id
_entity_poly.type
_entity_poly.pdbx_seq_one_letter_code
_entity_poly.pdbx_strand_id
1 'polypeptide(L)' 'MVRVGTLPMRLLALDYGADVVYCEELIDIKMAQCQRIVNDVLETVDFVAPDERVMFRTCEREKDRVVFQMWRKLCNKAFR' A
#
# COMPACT_ATOMS: atom_id res chain seq x y z
N MET A 1 6.83 -8.16 -2.53
CA MET A 1 7.09 -8.70 -3.90
C MET A 1 6.41 -7.80 -4.93
N VAL A 2 7.16 -7.24 -5.88
CA VAL A 2 6.59 -6.33 -6.90
C VAL A 2 5.62 -7.11 -7.80
N ARG A 3 4.43 -6.55 -8.07
CA ARG A 3 3.26 -7.11 -8.78
C ARG A 3 2.49 -8.20 -8.04
N VAL A 4 3.14 -9.02 -7.23
CA VAL A 4 2.48 -10.12 -6.50
C VAL A 4 1.88 -9.65 -5.18
N GLY A 5 2.50 -8.69 -4.49
CA GLY A 5 2.10 -8.20 -3.17
C GLY A 5 0.90 -7.24 -3.15
N THR A 6 -0.03 -7.38 -4.10
CA THR A 6 -1.28 -6.60 -4.14
C THR A 6 -2.24 -7.04 -3.02
N LEU A 7 -3.29 -6.25 -2.76
CA LEU A 7 -4.27 -6.51 -1.68
C LEU A 7 -4.75 -7.98 -1.60
N PRO A 8 -5.23 -8.63 -2.68
CA PRO A 8 -5.78 -9.99 -2.57
C PRO A 8 -4.74 -11.01 -2.10
N MET A 9 -3.48 -10.89 -2.53
CA MET A 9 -2.42 -11.80 -2.10
C MET A 9 -2.07 -11.62 -0.61
N ARG A 10 -2.12 -10.37 -0.12
CA ARG A 10 -1.86 -10.07 1.30
C ARG A 10 -2.96 -10.63 2.18
N LEU A 11 -4.23 -10.43 1.79
CA LEU A 11 -5.36 -11.01 2.51
C LEU A 11 -5.32 -12.54 2.53
N LEU A 12 -4.98 -13.16 1.39
CA LEU A 12 -4.82 -14.60 1.31
C LEU A 12 -3.71 -15.11 2.24
N ALA A 13 -2.57 -14.40 2.31
CA ALA A 13 -1.49 -14.75 3.22
C ALA A 13 -1.93 -14.65 4.70
N LEU A 14 -2.73 -13.64 5.05
CA LEU A 14 -3.30 -13.52 6.39
C LEU A 14 -4.25 -14.68 6.72
N ASP A 15 -5.07 -15.12 5.76
CA ASP A 15 -5.99 -16.25 5.92
C ASP A 15 -5.22 -17.58 6.12
N TYR A 16 -4.03 -17.72 5.55
CA TYR A 16 -3.12 -18.86 5.79
C TYR A 16 -2.29 -18.76 7.07
N GLY A 17 -2.50 -17.73 7.90
CA GLY A 17 -1.85 -17.58 9.19
C GLY A 17 -0.53 -16.79 9.16
N ALA A 18 -0.32 -15.91 8.17
CA ALA A 18 0.80 -14.98 8.22
C ALA A 18 0.61 -13.93 9.35
N ASP A 19 1.66 -13.71 10.14
CA ASP A 19 1.68 -12.68 11.19
C ASP A 19 1.84 -11.28 10.61
N VAL A 20 2.64 -11.14 9.54
CA VAL A 20 3.00 -9.87 8.91
C VAL A 20 2.94 -10.01 7.39
N VAL A 21 2.40 -9.00 6.70
CA VAL A 21 2.31 -8.97 5.24
C VAL A 21 2.99 -7.72 4.68
N TYR A 22 3.93 -7.91 3.76
CA TYR A 22 4.64 -6.80 3.11
C TYR A 22 3.93 -6.38 1.83
N CYS A 23 3.81 -5.07 1.63
CA CYS A 23 3.32 -4.51 0.38
C CYS A 23 4.33 -4.67 -0.76
N GLU A 24 3.92 -4.24 -1.96
CA GLU A 24 4.84 -4.04 -3.07
C GLU A 24 5.85 -2.93 -2.72
N GLU A 25 7.04 -3.02 -3.32
CA GLU A 25 8.03 -1.96 -3.18
C GLU A 25 7.57 -0.73 -3.97
N LEU A 26 7.31 0.36 -3.24
CA LEU A 26 6.80 1.61 -3.82
C LEU A 26 7.86 2.71 -3.71
N ILE A 27 8.03 3.46 -4.80
CA ILE A 27 8.98 4.58 -4.88
C ILE A 27 8.37 5.81 -4.18
N ASP A 28 9.12 6.41 -3.26
CA ASP A 28 8.70 7.58 -2.47
C ASP A 28 8.17 8.73 -3.32
N ILE A 29 8.88 9.10 -4.39
CA ILE A 29 8.50 10.21 -5.29
C ILE A 29 7.12 9.98 -5.92
N LYS A 30 6.79 8.74 -6.29
CA LYS A 30 5.48 8.42 -6.85
C LYS A 30 4.39 8.44 -5.78
N MET A 31 4.69 7.94 -4.59
CA MET A 31 3.75 7.97 -3.46
C MET A 31 3.45 9.39 -2.98
N ALA A 32 4.42 10.30 -3.03
CA ALA A 32 4.23 11.71 -2.66
C ALA A 32 3.23 12.45 -3.57
N GLN A 33 3.01 11.96 -4.79
CA GLN A 33 2.02 12.51 -5.73
C GLN A 33 0.64 11.89 -5.56
N CYS A 34 0.50 10.83 -4.77
CA CYS A 34 -0.75 10.11 -4.60
C CYS A 34 -1.66 10.80 -3.58
N GLN A 35 -2.97 10.78 -3.85
CA GLN A 35 -3.99 11.23 -2.92
C GLN A 35 -4.60 10.05 -2.20
N ARG A 36 -4.81 10.20 -0.88
CA ARG A 36 -5.52 9.21 -0.07
C ARG A 36 -7.02 9.43 -0.21
N ILE A 37 -7.71 8.44 -0.76
CA ILE A 37 -9.16 8.41 -0.98
C ILE A 37 -9.73 7.27 -0.14
N VAL A 38 -10.76 7.57 0.65
CA VAL A 38 -11.54 6.54 1.34
C VAL A 38 -12.63 6.08 0.39
N ASN A 39 -12.67 4.78 0.11
CA ASN A 39 -13.63 4.16 -0.79
C ASN A 39 -14.70 3.43 0.03
N ASP A 40 -15.84 4.09 0.24
CA ASP A 40 -16.94 3.56 1.05
C ASP A 40 -17.64 2.35 0.39
N VAL A 41 -17.52 2.18 -0.94
CA VAL A 41 -18.14 1.06 -1.67
C VAL A 41 -17.40 -0.25 -1.42
N LEU A 42 -16.07 -0.18 -1.33
CA LEU A 42 -15.20 -1.34 -1.14
C LEU A 42 -14.66 -1.47 0.29
N GLU A 43 -14.98 -0.50 1.15
CA GLU A 43 -14.43 -0.37 2.50
C GLU A 43 -12.89 -0.37 2.50
N THR A 44 -12.29 0.28 1.51
CA THR A 44 -10.82 0.36 1.34
C THR A 44 -10.32 1.78 1.41
N VAL A 45 -9.04 1.92 1.74
CA VAL A 45 -8.28 3.16 1.61
C VAL A 45 -7.37 3.03 0.40
N ASP A 46 -7.61 3.87 -0.60
CA ASP A 46 -6.93 3.87 -1.89
C ASP A 46 -5.98 5.07 -1.97
N PHE A 47 -4.75 4.83 -2.41
CA PHE A 47 -3.77 5.85 -2.75
C PHE A 47 -3.72 5.96 -4.27
N VAL A 48 -4.29 7.03 -4.80
CA VAL A 48 -4.51 7.22 -6.23
C VAL A 48 -3.54 8.25 -6.77
N ALA A 49 -2.79 7.90 -7.80
CA ALA A 49 -1.90 8.81 -8.51
C ALA A 49 -2.72 9.84 -9.32
N PRO A 50 -2.10 10.95 -9.79
CA PRO A 50 -2.77 11.93 -10.65
C PRO A 50 -3.34 11.31 -11.94
N ASP A 51 -2.74 10.21 -12.41
CA ASP A 51 -3.17 9.46 -13.59
C ASP A 51 -4.37 8.50 -13.32
N GLU A 52 -5.13 8.73 -12.24
CA GLU A 52 -6.26 7.90 -11.76
C GLU A 52 -5.90 6.44 -11.41
N ARG A 53 -4.61 6.08 -11.49
CA ARG A 53 -4.12 4.76 -11.16
C ARG A 53 -4.03 4.56 -9.65
N VAL A 54 -4.64 3.49 -9.15
CA VAL A 54 -4.48 3.05 -7.76
C VAL A 54 -3.07 2.48 -7.57
N MET A 55 -2.26 3.13 -6.75
CA MET A 55 -0.87 2.76 -6.47
C MET A 55 -0.77 1.86 -5.24
N PHE A 56 -1.59 2.12 -4.24
CA PHE A 56 -1.69 1.28 -3.06
C PHE A 56 -3.14 1.24 -2.59
N ARG A 57 -3.62 0.07 -2.20
CA ARG A 57 -4.96 -0.13 -1.63
C ARG A 57 -4.81 -0.97 -0.38
N THR A 58 -5.46 -0.56 0.70
CA THR A 58 -5.47 -1.28 1.98
C THR A 58 -6.87 -1.33 2.58
N CYS A 59 -7.10 -2.25 3.51
CA CYS A 59 -8.37 -2.39 4.22
C CYS A 59 -8.12 -2.61 5.72
N GLU A 60 -9.16 -2.43 6.53
CA GLU A 60 -9.03 -2.50 7.99
C GLU A 60 -8.51 -3.89 8.47
N ARG A 61 -8.80 -4.97 7.73
CA ARG A 61 -8.37 -6.34 8.07
C ARG A 61 -6.85 -6.53 8.16
N GLU A 62 -6.08 -5.80 7.35
CA GLU A 62 -4.62 -5.95 7.31
C GLU A 62 -3.89 -4.84 8.08
N LYS A 63 -4.61 -3.85 8.63
CA LYS A 63 -4.05 -2.62 9.20
C LYS A 63 -2.97 -2.82 10.26
N ASP A 64 -3.15 -3.80 11.15
CA ASP A 64 -2.20 -4.08 12.23
C ASP A 64 -1.03 -4.98 11.81
N ARG A 65 -1.08 -5.54 10.59
CA ARG A 65 -0.13 -6.54 10.10
C ARG A 65 0.57 -6.13 8.81
N VAL A 66 0.11 -5.06 8.17
CA VAL A 66 0.63 -4.60 6.89
C VAL A 66 1.85 -3.72 7.08
N VAL A 67 2.96 -4.11 6.44
CA VAL A 67 4.20 -3.33 6.42
C VAL A 67 4.34 -2.65 5.07
N PHE A 68 4.33 -1.32 5.10
CA PHE A 68 4.50 -0.49 3.91
C PHE A 68 5.99 -0.38 3.55
N GLN A 69 6.40 -1.04 2.47
CA GLN A 69 7.78 -1.00 1.99
C GLN A 69 7.97 0.17 1.02
N MET A 70 8.72 1.18 1.47
CA MET A 70 9.07 2.33 0.64
C MET A 70 10.53 2.26 0.21
N TRP A 71 10.78 2.35 -1.11
CA TRP A 71 12.11 2.57 -1.65
C TRP A 71 12.38 4.05 -1.83
N ARG A 72 13.54 4.48 -1.34
CA ARG A 72 13.94 5.88 -1.36
C ARG A 72 15.26 6.06 -2.08
N LYS A 73 15.30 6.98 -3.04
CA LYS A 73 16.53 7.25 -3.81
C LYS A 73 17.44 8.31 -3.18
N LEU A 74 16.94 9.15 -2.26
CA LEU A 74 17.71 10.25 -1.65
C LEU A 74 17.24 10.59 -0.21
N CYS A 75 18.17 10.93 0.68
CA CYS A 75 17.97 11.05 2.14
C CYS A 75 17.09 12.24 2.62
N ASN A 76 16.84 13.29 1.82
CA ASN A 76 16.54 14.62 2.39
C ASN A 76 15.10 15.06 2.68
N LYS A 77 14.07 14.23 2.55
CA LYS A 77 12.67 14.57 2.90
C LYS A 77 11.84 13.36 3.36
N ALA A 78 12.02 12.86 4.57
CA ALA A 78 11.01 11.95 5.13
C ALA A 78 9.81 12.82 5.52
N PHE A 79 8.60 12.35 5.20
CA PHE A 79 7.31 12.99 5.50
C PHE A 79 7.38 13.82 6.79
N ARG A 80 7.31 15.15 6.63
CA ARG A 80 7.05 16.10 7.71
C ARG A 80 5.59 16.50 7.64
#